data_AF-W0R535-F1
#
_entry.id   AF-W0R535-F1
#
_cell.length_a   1.000
_cell.length_b   1.000
_cell.length_c   1.000
_cell.angle_alpha   90.00
_cell.angle_beta   90.00
_cell.angle_gamma   90.00
#
_symmetry.space_group_name_H-M   'P 1'
#
loop_
_entity.id
_entity.type
_entity.pdbx_description
1 polymer ?
#
loop_
_entity_poly.entity_id
_entity_poly.type
_entity_poly.pdbx_seq_one_letter_code
_entity_poly.pdbx_strand_id
1 'polypeptide(L)'
;MKENQPLAEPQKADWLADLALAFNDPVSLLHYLELPVAEFEQAIQARKLFALRVPRPFAAKMQKGNRNDPLFLQAMSQENEFLAVEGFCKDPLEEQHSPAPNILHKYHNRLLFMLKNSCAINCRYCFRRHFPYHEVKSGKVSWQQSLAYISAHTEVDEVILSGGIH
;
A
#
# COMPACT_ATOMS: atom_id res chain seq x y z
N MET A 1 -4.35 20.61 -45.29
CA MET A 1 -3.53 19.60 -44.62
C MET A 1 -2.83 20.29 -43.46
N LYS A 2 -3.24 20.04 -42.22
CA LYS A 2 -2.52 20.57 -41.04
C LYS A 2 -1.55 19.47 -40.61
N GLU A 3 -0.26 19.79 -40.62
CA GLU A 3 0.80 18.88 -40.21
C GLU A 3 0.66 18.54 -38.73
N ASN A 4 0.73 17.25 -38.40
CA ASN A 4 0.78 16.76 -37.03
C ASN A 4 2.16 17.09 -36.45
N GLN A 5 2.17 17.99 -35.49
CA GLN A 5 3.32 18.26 -34.65
C GLN A 5 3.66 17.00 -33.81
N PRO A 6 4.94 16.64 -33.63
CA PRO A 6 5.30 15.50 -32.79
C PRO A 6 4.85 15.76 -31.34
N LEU A 7 4.13 14.81 -30.76
CA LEU A 7 3.83 14.83 -29.32
C LEU A 7 5.16 14.77 -28.56
N ALA A 8 5.40 15.74 -27.68
CA ALA A 8 6.56 15.74 -26.80
C ALA A 8 6.66 14.41 -26.04
N GLU A 9 7.87 13.85 -25.94
CA GLU A 9 8.10 12.62 -25.18
C GLU A 9 7.61 12.80 -23.74
N PRO A 10 6.84 11.84 -23.20
CA PRO A 10 6.30 11.98 -21.84
C PRO A 10 7.46 11.96 -20.84
N GLN A 11 7.78 13.14 -20.31
CA GLN A 11 8.71 13.28 -19.20
C GLN A 11 8.20 12.42 -18.03
N LYS A 12 9.09 11.58 -17.47
CA LYS A 12 8.74 10.66 -16.40
C LYS A 12 8.17 11.46 -15.23
N ALA A 13 6.91 11.21 -14.88
CA ALA A 13 6.21 12.00 -13.88
C ALA A 13 6.91 11.92 -12.52
N ASP A 14 7.12 13.08 -11.87
CA ASP A 14 7.94 13.23 -10.66
C ASP A 14 7.55 12.27 -9.51
N TRP A 15 6.25 11.92 -9.42
CA TRP A 15 5.76 10.98 -8.40
C TRP A 15 6.34 9.56 -8.53
N LEU A 16 6.69 9.12 -9.75
CA LEU A 16 7.36 7.82 -9.94
C LEU A 16 8.76 7.81 -9.34
N ALA A 17 9.46 8.96 -9.41
CA ALA A 17 10.75 9.11 -8.75
C ALA A 17 10.59 9.12 -7.22
N ASP A 18 9.57 9.79 -6.70
CA ASP A 18 9.26 9.80 -5.26
C ASP A 18 8.99 8.40 -4.71
N LEU A 19 8.27 7.56 -5.46
CA LEU A 19 8.02 6.17 -5.07
C LEU A 19 9.28 5.30 -5.14
N ALA A 20 10.14 5.53 -6.12
CA ALA A 20 11.42 4.82 -6.24
C ALA A 20 12.40 5.19 -5.13
N LEU A 21 12.38 6.45 -4.69
CA LEU A 21 13.28 7.01 -3.69
C LEU A 21 12.71 6.94 -2.26
N ALA A 22 11.61 6.22 -2.05
CA ALA A 22 10.99 6.04 -0.74
C ALA A 22 11.97 5.43 0.28
N PHE A 23 11.87 5.87 1.52
CA PHE A 23 12.56 5.24 2.65
C PHE A 23 11.93 3.86 2.90
N ASN A 24 12.69 2.80 2.63
CA ASN A 24 12.33 1.41 2.95
C ASN A 24 13.11 0.87 4.16
N ASP A 25 14.09 1.64 4.64
CA ASP A 25 14.89 1.34 5.81
C ASP A 25 14.60 2.36 6.93
N PRO A 26 14.18 1.91 8.13
CA PRO A 26 13.88 2.80 9.24
C PRO A 26 15.07 3.63 9.71
N VAL A 27 16.30 3.11 9.67
CA VAL A 27 17.50 3.86 10.10
C VAL A 27 17.69 5.08 9.20
N SER A 28 17.53 4.90 7.89
CA SER A 28 17.60 5.99 6.92
C SER A 28 16.52 7.07 7.15
N LEU A 29 15.29 6.67 7.51
CA LEU A 29 14.23 7.61 7.87
C LEU A 29 14.55 8.36 9.17
N LEU A 30 15.02 7.66 10.22
CA LEU A 30 15.38 8.25 11.51
C LEU A 30 16.49 9.29 11.36
N HIS A 31 17.54 8.98 10.59
CA HIS A 31 18.60 9.94 10.28
C HIS A 31 18.06 11.17 9.54
N TYR A 32 17.18 10.99 8.56
CA TYR A 32 16.55 12.10 7.84
C TYR A 32 15.73 13.01 8.78
N LEU A 33 15.07 12.41 9.77
CA LEU A 33 14.26 13.11 10.77
C LEU A 33 15.06 13.62 11.98
N GLU A 34 16.38 13.45 12.00
CA GLU A 34 17.24 13.85 13.12
C GLU A 34 16.81 13.21 14.45
N LEU A 35 16.37 11.94 14.39
CA LEU A 35 15.97 11.14 15.55
C LEU A 35 17.10 10.17 15.96
N PRO A 36 17.34 9.99 17.27
CA PRO A 36 18.41 9.12 17.76
C PRO A 36 18.07 7.63 17.54
N VAL A 37 18.76 6.98 16.61
CA VAL A 37 18.51 5.57 16.20
C VAL A 37 18.49 4.60 17.38
N ALA A 38 19.32 4.84 18.40
CA ALA A 38 19.41 4.01 19.60
C ALA A 38 18.09 3.92 20.38
N GLU A 39 17.21 4.92 20.29
CA GLU A 39 15.89 4.91 20.95
C GLU A 39 14.84 4.07 20.21
N PHE A 40 15.16 3.54 19.02
CA PHE A 40 14.20 2.88 18.14
C PHE A 40 14.61 1.44 17.78
N GLU A 41 15.48 0.80 18.54
CA GLU A 41 15.98 -0.55 18.24
C GLU A 41 14.84 -1.56 18.06
N GLN A 42 13.87 -1.57 18.98
CA GLN A 42 12.68 -2.44 18.91
C GLN A 42 11.81 -2.10 17.70
N ALA A 43 11.58 -0.82 17.42
CA ALA A 43 10.83 -0.34 16.27
C ALA A 43 11.49 -0.75 14.94
N ILE A 44 12.83 -0.71 14.89
CA ILE A 44 13.61 -1.19 13.74
C ILE A 44 13.42 -2.70 13.57
N GLN A 45 13.42 -3.49 14.64
CA GLN A 45 13.15 -4.93 14.56
C GLN A 45 11.69 -5.23 14.15
N ALA A 46 10.73 -4.43 14.61
CA ALA A 46 9.30 -4.56 14.29
C ALA A 46 9.00 -4.44 12.79
N ARG A 47 9.89 -3.84 11.99
CA ARG A 47 9.78 -3.81 10.51
C ARG A 47 9.63 -5.19 9.86
N LYS A 48 10.08 -6.26 10.54
CA LYS A 48 9.93 -7.65 10.07
C LYS A 48 8.46 -8.10 10.01
N LEU A 49 7.60 -7.52 10.84
CA LEU A 49 6.16 -7.82 10.84
C LEU A 49 5.43 -7.16 9.67
N PHE A 50 5.85 -5.95 9.29
CA PHE A 50 5.31 -5.20 8.17
C PHE A 50 6.32 -4.13 7.76
N ALA A 51 6.80 -4.22 6.51
CA ALA A 51 7.90 -3.42 6.02
C ALA A 51 7.60 -1.92 6.06
N LEU A 52 8.61 -1.11 6.37
CA LEU A 52 8.53 0.34 6.24
C LEU A 52 8.50 0.71 4.75
N ARG A 53 7.67 1.69 4.39
CA ARG A 53 7.73 2.37 3.10
C ARG A 53 7.20 3.78 3.25
N VAL A 54 8.05 4.78 3.02
CA VAL A 54 7.71 6.20 3.20
C VAL A 54 8.30 7.06 2.07
N PRO A 55 7.48 7.61 1.15
CA PRO A 55 7.95 8.53 0.11
C PRO A 55 8.54 9.80 0.71
N ARG A 56 9.54 10.38 0.04
CA ARG A 56 10.23 11.61 0.51
C ARG A 56 9.28 12.79 0.73
N PRO A 57 8.28 13.06 -0.14
CA PRO A 57 7.32 14.15 0.11
C PRO A 57 6.48 13.94 1.37
N PHE A 58 6.23 12.69 1.77
CA PHE A 58 5.51 12.39 3.02
C PHE A 58 6.42 12.61 4.23
N ALA A 59 7.66 12.12 4.18
CA ALA A 59 8.64 12.35 5.23
C ALA A 59 8.95 13.85 5.43
N ALA A 60 8.97 14.64 4.35
CA ALA A 60 9.21 16.08 4.41
C ALA A 60 8.14 16.87 5.18
N LYS A 61 6.95 16.29 5.40
CA LYS A 61 5.88 16.88 6.21
C LYS A 61 6.00 16.55 7.71
N MET A 62 6.90 15.64 8.08
CA MET A 62 7.15 15.28 9.48
C MET A 62 8.04 16.33 10.14
N GLN A 63 7.75 16.64 11.40
CA GLN A 63 8.61 17.50 12.19
C GLN A 63 9.89 16.75 12.61
N LYS A 64 11.04 17.27 12.19
CA LYS A 64 12.36 16.77 12.61
C LYS A 64 12.55 16.88 14.12
N GLY A 65 13.26 15.92 14.70
CA GLY A 65 13.50 15.82 16.14
C GLY A 65 12.26 15.50 16.98
N ASN A 66 11.08 15.32 16.37
CA ASN A 66 9.84 15.03 17.09
C ASN A 66 9.43 13.57 16.93
N ARG A 67 9.74 12.75 17.95
CA ARG A 67 9.32 11.33 17.99
C ARG A 67 7.80 11.12 18.07
N ASN A 68 7.05 12.15 18.42
CA ASN A 68 5.59 12.12 18.56
C ASN A 68 4.89 12.80 17.37
N ASP A 69 5.61 13.07 16.27
CA ASP A 69 5.00 13.59 15.06
C ASP A 69 3.90 12.63 14.54
N PRO A 70 2.68 13.11 14.28
CA PRO A 70 1.56 12.24 13.95
C PRO A 70 1.71 11.53 12.60
N LEU A 71 2.49 12.07 11.65
CA LEU A 71 2.78 11.38 10.39
C LEU A 71 3.86 10.32 10.57
N PHE A 72 4.86 10.59 11.41
CA PHE A 72 5.87 9.60 11.79
C PHE A 72 5.23 8.39 12.48
N LEU A 73 4.35 8.61 13.45
CA LEU A 73 3.63 7.55 14.17
C LEU A 73 2.76 6.68 13.24
N GLN A 74 2.30 7.23 12.13
CA GLN A 74 1.52 6.50 11.12
C GLN A 74 2.37 5.59 10.22
N ALA A 75 3.69 5.79 10.17
CA ALA A 75 4.58 5.07 9.26
C ALA A 75 5.64 4.22 9.98
N MET A 76 6.21 4.71 11.07
CA MET A 76 7.23 4.00 11.84
C MET A 76 6.60 2.85 12.63
N SER A 77 7.18 1.66 12.49
CA SER A 77 6.74 0.49 13.26
C SER A 77 6.90 0.72 14.76
N GLN A 78 6.02 0.12 15.55
CA GLN A 78 6.03 0.24 17.02
C GLN A 78 6.27 -1.12 17.68
N GLU A 79 6.91 -1.12 18.85
CA GLU A 79 7.11 -2.34 19.65
C GLU A 79 5.79 -3.00 20.05
N ASN A 80 4.75 -2.19 20.29
CA ASN A 80 3.42 -2.65 20.65
C ASN A 80 2.77 -3.53 19.57
N GLU A 81 3.30 -3.55 18.35
CA GLU A 81 2.81 -4.46 17.29
C GLU A 81 3.14 -5.93 17.53
N PHE A 82 4.10 -6.23 18.43
CA PHE A 82 4.38 -7.60 18.85
C PHE A 82 3.43 -8.08 19.95
N LEU A 83 2.62 -7.19 20.53
CA LEU A 83 1.68 -7.57 21.58
C LEU A 83 0.56 -8.44 20.98
N ALA A 84 0.47 -9.67 21.48
CA ALA A 84 -0.69 -10.50 21.22
C ALA A 84 -1.86 -9.99 22.07
N VAL A 85 -2.97 -9.67 21.41
CA VAL A 85 -4.20 -9.21 22.06
C VAL A 85 -5.29 -10.25 21.84
N GLU A 86 -6.03 -10.58 22.89
CA GLU A 86 -7.17 -11.48 22.79
C GLU A 86 -8.21 -10.95 21.79
N GLY A 87 -8.73 -11.84 20.94
CA GLY A 87 -9.66 -11.47 19.86
C GLY A 87 -9.02 -10.84 18.62
N PHE A 88 -7.69 -10.64 18.60
CA PHE A 88 -7.01 -10.17 17.40
C PHE A 88 -7.08 -11.20 16.26
N CYS A 89 -7.54 -10.77 15.08
CA CYS A 89 -7.59 -11.57 13.86
C CYS A 89 -6.76 -10.91 12.75
N LYS A 90 -6.04 -11.71 11.96
CA LYS A 90 -5.27 -11.22 10.81
C LYS A 90 -6.12 -10.90 9.58
N ASP A 91 -7.32 -11.46 9.50
CA ASP A 91 -8.29 -11.22 8.43
C ASP A 91 -9.63 -10.74 9.00
N PRO A 92 -9.70 -9.51 9.55
CA PRO A 92 -10.92 -9.00 10.18
C PRO A 92 -12.06 -8.76 9.18
N LEU A 93 -11.76 -8.75 7.88
CA LEU A 93 -12.76 -8.50 6.83
C LEU A 93 -13.17 -9.76 6.06
N GLU A 94 -12.54 -10.89 6.33
CA GLU A 94 -12.72 -12.17 5.60
C GLU A 94 -12.44 -12.00 4.10
N GLU A 95 -11.39 -11.24 3.78
CA GLU A 95 -11.02 -10.89 2.40
C GLU A 95 -9.97 -11.83 1.80
N GLN A 96 -9.51 -12.86 2.53
CA GLN A 96 -8.53 -13.81 1.99
C GLN A 96 -9.14 -14.85 1.05
N HIS A 97 -10.47 -14.98 1.01
CA HIS A 97 -11.18 -15.87 0.09
C HIS A 97 -11.70 -15.08 -1.11
N SER A 98 -11.04 -15.25 -2.25
CA SER A 98 -11.34 -14.52 -3.49
C SER A 98 -12.12 -15.42 -4.47
N PRO A 99 -13.32 -15.03 -4.94
CA PRO A 99 -14.13 -15.86 -5.85
C PRO A 99 -13.59 -15.91 -7.28
N ALA A 100 -12.73 -14.96 -7.65
CA ALA A 100 -12.03 -14.90 -8.93
C ALA A 100 -10.74 -14.10 -8.76
N PRO A 101 -9.71 -14.30 -9.61
CA PRO A 101 -8.44 -13.59 -9.49
C PRO A 101 -8.64 -12.08 -9.30
N ASN A 102 -7.98 -11.52 -8.28
CA ASN A 102 -8.01 -10.10 -7.94
C ASN A 102 -9.38 -9.52 -7.56
N ILE A 103 -10.41 -10.34 -7.34
CA ILE A 103 -11.76 -9.87 -6.97
C ILE A 103 -12.01 -10.10 -5.49
N LEU A 104 -12.52 -9.07 -4.80
CA LEU A 104 -13.15 -9.22 -3.48
C LEU A 104 -14.63 -8.85 -3.63
N HIS A 105 -15.51 -9.84 -3.51
CA HIS A 105 -16.95 -9.67 -3.74
C HIS A 105 -17.73 -10.12 -2.49
N LYS A 106 -17.77 -9.23 -1.49
CA LYS A 106 -18.46 -9.47 -0.20
C LYS A 106 -19.92 -8.99 -0.21
N TYR A 107 -20.22 -7.97 -1.00
CA TYR A 107 -21.53 -7.35 -1.07
C TYR A 107 -22.21 -7.72 -2.38
N HIS A 108 -23.53 -7.86 -2.37
CA HIS A 108 -24.29 -8.35 -3.52
C HIS A 108 -24.07 -7.54 -4.81
N ASN A 109 -24.10 -6.20 -4.71
CA ASN A 109 -24.10 -5.32 -5.88
C ASN A 109 -22.79 -4.56 -6.10
N ARG A 110 -21.75 -4.86 -5.30
CA ARG A 110 -20.46 -4.16 -5.42
C ARG A 110 -19.27 -5.05 -5.07
N LEU A 111 -18.19 -4.85 -5.80
CA LEU A 111 -16.94 -5.57 -5.60
C LEU A 111 -15.72 -4.66 -5.66
N LEU A 112 -14.60 -5.13 -5.12
CA LEU A 112 -13.30 -4.52 -5.31
C LEU A 112 -12.51 -5.32 -6.34
N PHE A 113 -11.94 -4.61 -7.31
CA PHE A 113 -10.98 -5.16 -8.26
C PHE A 113 -9.57 -4.68 -7.92
N MET A 114 -8.74 -5.60 -7.42
CA MET A 114 -7.36 -5.34 -6.99
C MET A 114 -6.41 -5.30 -8.19
N LEU A 115 -6.12 -4.11 -8.71
CA LEU A 115 -5.25 -3.93 -9.87
C LEU A 115 -3.76 -4.05 -9.55
N LYS A 116 -3.40 -3.66 -8.32
CA LYS A 116 -2.02 -3.55 -7.84
C LYS A 116 -1.91 -4.09 -6.43
N ASN A 117 -0.69 -4.47 -6.06
CA ASN A 117 -0.41 -5.15 -4.80
C ASN A 117 0.56 -4.39 -3.89
N SER A 118 0.81 -3.12 -4.18
CA SER A 118 1.78 -2.29 -3.46
C SER A 118 1.20 -0.93 -3.15
N CYS A 119 1.47 -0.40 -1.95
CA CYS A 119 1.06 0.94 -1.53
C CYS A 119 2.21 1.94 -1.64
N ALA A 120 1.88 3.22 -1.78
CA ALA A 120 2.87 4.29 -1.72
C ALA A 120 3.49 4.40 -0.31
N ILE A 121 2.66 4.21 0.72
CA ILE A 121 3.05 4.19 2.13
C ILE A 121 2.51 2.91 2.77
N ASN A 122 3.31 2.27 3.61
CA ASN A 122 2.85 1.17 4.46
C ASN A 122 2.38 1.73 5.81
N CYS A 123 1.11 2.13 5.88
CA CYS A 123 0.53 2.72 7.10
C CYS A 123 0.46 1.69 8.23
N ARG A 124 0.82 2.09 9.46
CA ARG A 124 0.81 1.22 10.64
C ARG A 124 -0.57 0.73 11.06
N TYR A 125 -1.61 1.44 10.65
CA TYR A 125 -3.02 1.13 10.87
C TYR A 125 -3.69 0.41 9.69
N CYS A 126 -2.90 -0.12 8.74
CA CYS A 126 -3.44 -0.84 7.59
C CYS A 126 -4.11 -2.16 8.03
N PHE A 127 -5.44 -2.24 7.92
CA PHE A 127 -6.21 -3.46 8.20
C PHE A 127 -5.91 -4.61 7.22
N ARG A 128 -5.36 -4.29 6.04
CA ARG A 128 -4.89 -5.27 5.03
C ARG A 128 -3.39 -5.58 5.15
N ARG A 129 -2.72 -5.27 6.27
CA ARG A 129 -1.28 -5.57 6.41
C ARG A 129 -0.92 -7.05 6.27
N HIS A 130 -1.87 -7.95 6.54
CA HIS A 130 -1.73 -9.41 6.38
C HIS A 130 -2.42 -9.95 5.13
N PHE A 131 -2.96 -9.08 4.27
CA PHE A 131 -3.58 -9.51 3.02
C PHE A 131 -2.53 -10.15 2.09
N PRO A 132 -2.84 -11.26 1.39
CA PRO A 132 -1.90 -11.98 0.54
C PRO A 132 -1.66 -11.24 -0.79
N TYR A 133 -1.03 -10.07 -0.72
CA TYR A 133 -0.74 -9.22 -1.89
C TYR A 133 0.10 -9.92 -2.98
N HIS A 134 0.87 -10.95 -2.61
CA HIS A 134 1.62 -11.76 -3.57
C HIS A 134 0.73 -12.60 -4.50
N GLU A 135 -0.51 -12.85 -4.12
CA GLU A 135 -1.50 -13.57 -4.93
C GLU A 135 -2.22 -12.66 -5.93
N VAL A 136 -2.17 -11.33 -5.73
CA VAL A 136 -2.73 -10.36 -6.68
C VAL A 136 -1.83 -10.32 -7.92
N LYS A 137 -2.34 -10.87 -9.02
CA LYS A 137 -1.58 -11.03 -10.27
C LYS A 137 -1.82 -9.85 -11.19
N SER A 138 -0.73 -9.26 -11.67
CA SER A 138 -0.78 -8.31 -12.78
C SER A 138 -0.76 -9.03 -14.12
N GLY A 139 -1.38 -8.43 -15.14
CA GLY A 139 -1.26 -8.89 -16.53
C GLY A 139 -2.59 -9.23 -17.18
N LYS A 140 -2.58 -9.23 -18.53
CA LYS A 140 -3.79 -9.35 -19.36
C LYS A 140 -4.62 -10.60 -19.05
N VAL A 141 -3.97 -11.74 -18.85
CA VAL A 141 -4.66 -13.02 -18.59
C VAL A 141 -5.44 -12.96 -17.28
N SER A 142 -4.81 -12.51 -16.19
CA SER A 142 -5.48 -12.38 -14.89
C SER A 142 -6.63 -11.37 -14.96
N TRP A 143 -6.43 -10.24 -15.65
CA TRP A 143 -7.47 -9.23 -15.79
C TRP A 143 -8.65 -9.72 -16.63
N GLN A 144 -8.41 -10.49 -17.68
CA GLN A 144 -9.50 -11.10 -18.46
C GLN A 144 -10.36 -12.02 -17.59
N GLN A 145 -9.77 -12.78 -16.67
CA GLN A 145 -10.52 -13.61 -15.72
C GLN A 145 -11.36 -12.76 -14.75
N SER A 146 -10.79 -11.68 -14.20
CA SER A 146 -11.50 -10.73 -13.35
C SER A 146 -12.67 -10.05 -14.09
N LEU A 147 -12.43 -9.60 -15.32
CA LEU A 147 -13.44 -8.96 -16.17
C LEU A 147 -14.54 -9.93 -16.60
N ALA A 148 -14.20 -11.19 -16.88
CA ALA A 148 -15.18 -12.23 -17.17
C ALA A 148 -16.07 -12.50 -15.95
N TYR A 149 -15.50 -12.52 -14.74
CA TYR A 149 -16.27 -12.61 -13.51
C TYR A 149 -17.23 -11.42 -13.37
N ILE A 150 -16.74 -10.18 -13.50
CA ILE A 150 -17.56 -8.97 -13.41
C ILE A 150 -18.70 -9.00 -14.44
N SER A 151 -18.41 -9.35 -15.69
CA SER A 151 -19.41 -9.41 -16.77
C SER A 151 -20.48 -10.49 -16.58
N ALA A 152 -20.18 -11.55 -15.83
CA ALA A 152 -21.12 -12.64 -15.56
C ALA A 152 -22.05 -12.34 -14.37
N HIS A 153 -21.71 -11.36 -13.53
CA HIS A 153 -22.50 -10.98 -12.34
C HIS A 153 -23.26 -9.68 -12.63
N THR A 154 -24.44 -9.83 -13.24
CA THR A 154 -25.27 -8.69 -13.68
C THR A 154 -25.88 -7.89 -12.54
N GLU A 155 -25.84 -8.41 -11.31
CA GLU A 155 -26.22 -7.72 -10.09
C GLU A 155 -25.20 -6.66 -9.65
N VAL A 156 -23.99 -6.67 -10.21
CA VAL A 156 -22.90 -5.75 -9.86
C VAL A 156 -23.09 -4.44 -10.60
N ASP A 157 -23.47 -3.40 -9.86
CA ASP A 157 -23.62 -2.03 -10.38
C ASP A 157 -22.41 -1.13 -10.04
N GLU A 158 -21.55 -1.55 -9.10
CA GLU A 158 -20.37 -0.80 -8.67
C GLU A 158 -19.11 -1.67 -8.64
N VAL A 159 -18.07 -1.21 -9.35
CA VAL A 159 -16.74 -1.82 -9.33
C VAL A 159 -15.74 -0.81 -8.79
N ILE A 160 -15.20 -1.09 -7.60
CA ILE A 160 -14.19 -0.25 -6.96
C ILE A 160 -12.80 -0.73 -7.38
N LEU A 161 -12.09 0.10 -8.14
CA LEU A 161 -10.69 -0.17 -8.46
C LEU A 161 -9.83 0.08 -7.22
N SER A 162 -9.15 -0.96 -6.77
CA SER A 162 -8.38 -0.98 -5.53
C SER A 162 -6.99 -1.58 -5.79
N GLY A 163 -6.20 -1.68 -4.72
CA GLY A 163 -4.76 -1.85 -4.81
C GLY A 163 -4.06 -0.50 -4.71
N GLY A 164 -2.82 -0.49 -4.24
CA GLY A 164 -2.12 0.79 -4.07
C GLY A 164 -1.51 1.31 -5.37
N ILE A 165 -0.89 2.47 -5.27
CA ILE A 165 -0.31 3.21 -6.40
C ILE A 165 1.20 2.92 -6.44
N HIS A 166 1.64 2.20 -7.46
CA HIS A 166 3.06 2.05 -7.80
C HIS A 166 3.28 1.97 -9.30
#